data_AF-A0AAE4GA14-F1
#
_entry.id   AF-A0AAE4GA14-F1
#
_cell.length_a   1.000
_cell.length_b   1.000
_cell.length_c   1.000
_cell.angle_alpha   90.00
_cell.angle_beta   90.00
_cell.angle_gamma   90.00
#
_symmetry.space_group_name_H-M   'P 1'
#
loop_
_entity.id
_entity.type
_entity.pdbx_description
1 polymer ?
#
loop_
_entity_poly.entity_id
_entity_poly.type
_entity_poly.pdbx_seq_one_letter_code
_entity_poly.pdbx_strand_id
1 'polypeptide(L)'
;MGNYFCVGGSSGTHEVSSPAHQESDVATQILQQRNALQNSAGLPQDQYQFVMYRAPGGIRDRYNRLYRETTATLQIADMHHAYLTGASTVHSGHRVENILSELNSRIEAWADMREALVTAMENEVEPYREVINPSGSRRIGFQTF
;
A
#
# COMPACT_ATOMS: atom_id res chain seq x y z
N MET A 1 27.20 39.88 51.76
CA MET A 1 27.88 39.31 50.58
C MET A 1 27.44 37.86 50.47
N GLY A 2 26.51 37.57 49.56
CA GLY A 2 26.04 36.21 49.31
C GLY A 2 26.62 35.71 47.99
N ASN A 3 26.98 34.42 47.92
CA ASN A 3 26.24 33.45 47.09
C ASN A 3 26.93 32.07 47.01
N TYR A 4 26.10 31.05 47.26
CA TYR A 4 25.93 29.73 46.62
C TYR A 4 27.14 28.80 46.44
N PHE A 5 27.10 27.61 47.09
CA PHE A 5 26.51 26.38 46.55
C PHE A 5 27.18 25.92 45.25
N CYS A 6 28.21 25.09 45.41
CA CYS A 6 28.62 24.13 44.40
C CYS A 6 28.29 22.73 44.92
N VAL A 7 28.04 21.82 44.00
CA VAL A 7 27.80 20.38 44.19
C VAL A 7 26.34 19.97 44.44
N GLY A 8 25.47 20.35 43.50
CA GLY A 8 24.52 19.40 42.91
C GLY A 8 25.12 18.96 41.56
N GLY A 9 24.96 17.75 41.05
CA GLY A 9 24.01 16.68 41.33
C GLY A 9 23.93 15.88 40.02
N SER A 10 23.91 14.56 40.14
CA SER A 10 23.51 13.58 39.12
C SER A 10 23.93 13.83 37.66
N SER A 11 24.87 13.00 37.21
CA SER A 11 24.95 12.50 35.84
C SER A 11 23.63 11.82 35.46
N GLY A 12 22.67 12.61 35.00
CA GLY A 12 21.54 12.16 34.21
C GLY A 12 21.67 12.82 32.85
N THR A 13 22.26 12.12 31.88
CA THR A 13 22.18 12.49 30.48
C THR A 13 20.71 12.49 30.08
N HIS A 14 20.08 13.66 30.15
CA HIS A 14 18.81 13.90 29.48
C HIS A 14 19.14 13.98 27.99
N GLU A 15 18.87 12.91 27.25
CA GLU A 15 18.86 12.97 25.79
C GLU A 15 17.76 13.97 25.39
N VAL A 16 18.17 15.21 25.14
CA VAL A 16 17.33 16.21 24.48
C VAL A 16 17.10 15.70 23.07
N SER A 17 15.97 15.02 22.84
CA SER A 17 15.49 14.67 21.51
C SER A 17 15.41 15.95 20.69
N SER A 18 16.42 16.16 19.84
CA SER A 18 16.51 17.33 18.98
C SER A 18 15.49 17.17 17.85
N PRO A 19 14.79 18.24 17.44
CA PRO A 19 13.81 18.18 16.34
C PRO A 19 14.36 17.51 15.06
N ALA A 20 15.66 17.71 14.77
CA ALA A 20 16.34 17.07 13.65
C ALA A 20 16.41 15.53 13.73
N HIS A 21 16.52 14.95 14.94
CA HIS A 21 16.48 13.49 15.11
C HIS A 21 15.08 12.93 14.80
N GLN A 22 14.03 13.63 15.24
CA GLN A 22 12.65 13.21 14.98
C GLN A 22 12.30 13.28 13.49
N GLU A 23 12.74 14.31 12.76
CA GLU A 23 12.56 14.42 11.32
C GLU A 23 13.30 13.31 10.55
N SER A 24 14.50 12.94 10.99
CA SER A 24 15.29 11.84 10.42
C SER A 24 14.61 10.47 10.61
N ASP A 25 14.07 10.21 11.79
CA ASP A 25 13.34 8.97 12.08
C ASP A 25 12.09 8.85 11.23
N VAL A 26 11.34 9.95 11.09
CA VAL A 26 10.13 10.00 10.25
C VAL A 26 10.48 9.83 8.76
N ALA A 27 11.56 10.46 8.28
CA ALA A 27 12.02 10.29 6.91
C ALA A 27 12.36 8.82 6.63
N THR A 28 13.05 8.16 7.57
CA THR A 28 13.39 6.74 7.46
C THR A 28 12.14 5.86 7.39
N GLN A 29 11.13 6.12 8.23
CA GLN A 29 9.86 5.38 8.21
C GLN A 29 9.11 5.55 6.88
N ILE A 30 9.03 6.77 6.35
CA ILE A 30 8.40 7.02 5.04
C ILE A 30 9.12 6.26 3.95
N LEU A 31 10.45 6.31 3.91
CA LEU A 31 11.24 5.63 2.88
C LEU A 31 11.05 4.10 2.94
N GLN A 32 11.05 3.53 4.14
CA GLN A 32 10.82 2.10 4.35
C GLN A 32 9.44 1.67 3.82
N GLN A 33 8.38 2.39 4.20
CA GLN A 33 7.01 2.06 3.76
C GLN A 33 6.81 2.29 2.26
N ARG A 34 7.40 3.35 1.72
CA ARG A 34 7.42 3.64 0.29
C ARG A 34 8.06 2.51 -0.50
N ASN A 35 9.18 1.95 -0.01
CA ASN A 35 9.83 0.80 -0.64
C ASN A 35 9.01 -0.48 -0.48
N ALA A 36 8.36 -0.69 0.67
CA ALA A 36 7.45 -1.83 0.86
C ALA A 36 6.26 -1.77 -0.12
N LEU A 37 5.69 -0.59 -0.35
CA LEU A 37 4.68 -0.39 -1.38
C LEU A 37 5.24 -0.63 -2.78
N GLN A 38 6.41 -0.09 -3.12
CA GLN A 38 6.97 -0.32 -4.47
C GLN A 38 7.23 -1.81 -4.74
N ASN A 39 7.68 -2.57 -3.75
CA ASN A 39 7.96 -4.00 -3.88
C ASN A 39 6.69 -4.86 -3.92
N SER A 40 5.60 -4.40 -3.31
CA SER A 40 4.32 -5.12 -3.27
C SER A 40 3.34 -4.66 -4.36
N ALA A 41 3.55 -3.49 -4.95
CA ALA A 41 2.74 -2.95 -6.02
C ALA A 41 3.01 -3.68 -7.32
N GLY A 42 1.94 -4.12 -7.98
CA GLY A 42 2.01 -4.88 -9.21
C GLY A 42 1.35 -6.25 -9.10
N LEU A 43 1.24 -6.88 -10.26
CA LEU A 43 0.63 -8.19 -10.42
C LEU A 43 1.67 -9.18 -10.93
N PRO A 44 1.64 -10.44 -10.47
CA PRO A 44 2.26 -11.56 -11.17
C PRO A 44 1.84 -11.59 -12.66
N GLN A 45 2.73 -12.14 -13.49
CA GLN A 45 2.57 -12.09 -14.95
C GLN A 45 1.25 -12.71 -15.44
N ASP A 46 0.84 -13.83 -14.87
CA ASP A 46 -0.40 -14.54 -15.15
C ASP A 46 -1.64 -13.71 -14.79
N GLN A 47 -1.64 -13.10 -13.60
CA GLN A 47 -2.71 -12.21 -13.15
C GLN A 47 -2.80 -10.95 -14.01
N TYR A 48 -1.65 -10.37 -14.41
CA TYR A 48 -1.61 -9.24 -15.33
C TYR A 48 -2.20 -9.59 -16.71
N GLN A 49 -1.83 -10.74 -17.27
CA GLN A 49 -2.40 -11.21 -18.54
C GLN A 49 -3.91 -11.40 -18.43
N PHE A 50 -4.39 -11.96 -17.32
CA PHE A 50 -5.83 -12.07 -17.06
C PHE A 50 -6.51 -10.70 -17.08
N VAL A 51 -5.98 -9.71 -16.34
CA VAL A 51 -6.52 -8.33 -16.34
C VAL A 51 -6.59 -7.73 -17.74
N MET A 52 -5.52 -7.91 -18.53
CA MET A 52 -5.41 -7.34 -19.86
C MET A 52 -6.41 -7.93 -20.85
N TYR A 53 -6.61 -9.25 -20.81
CA TYR A 53 -7.30 -9.97 -21.90
C TYR A 53 -8.65 -10.58 -21.54
N ARG A 54 -8.89 -10.92 -20.27
CA ARG A 54 -10.05 -11.74 -19.87
C ARG A 54 -10.91 -11.11 -18.79
N ALA A 55 -10.29 -10.35 -17.89
CA ALA A 55 -10.99 -9.80 -16.74
C ALA A 55 -12.23 -8.97 -17.12
N PRO A 56 -13.32 -9.13 -16.36
CA PRO A 56 -14.49 -8.26 -16.46
C PRO A 56 -14.13 -6.77 -16.29
N GLY A 57 -14.94 -5.90 -16.89
CA GLY A 57 -14.71 -4.44 -16.88
C GLY A 57 -14.48 -3.87 -15.48
N GLY A 58 -15.28 -4.29 -14.48
CA GLY A 58 -15.13 -3.83 -13.10
C GLY A 58 -13.78 -4.18 -12.46
N ILE A 59 -13.21 -5.35 -12.76
CA ILE A 59 -11.87 -5.74 -12.26
C ILE A 59 -10.79 -4.91 -12.94
N ARG A 60 -10.89 -4.71 -14.26
CA ARG A 60 -9.94 -3.89 -15.01
C ARG A 60 -9.94 -2.44 -14.54
N ASP A 61 -11.11 -1.87 -14.28
CA ASP A 61 -11.26 -0.51 -13.75
C ASP A 61 -10.68 -0.38 -12.34
N ARG A 62 -10.91 -1.38 -11.47
CA ARG A 62 -10.34 -1.43 -10.13
C ARG A 62 -8.80 -1.46 -10.19
N TYR A 63 -8.22 -2.29 -11.06
CA TYR A 63 -6.77 -2.33 -11.30
C TYR A 63 -6.23 -0.98 -11.75
N ASN A 64 -6.82 -0.38 -12.79
CA ASN A 64 -6.36 0.89 -13.35
C ASN A 64 -6.42 2.03 -12.33
N ARG A 65 -7.48 2.06 -11.51
CA ARG A 65 -7.62 3.02 -10.41
C ARG A 65 -6.53 2.81 -9.37
N LEU A 66 -6.36 1.57 -8.88
CA LEU A 66 -5.35 1.23 -7.88
C LEU A 66 -3.94 1.60 -8.36
N TYR A 67 -3.62 1.32 -9.62
CA TYR A 67 -2.35 1.69 -10.22
C TYR A 67 -2.12 3.21 -10.18
N ARG A 68 -3.07 4.01 -10.66
CA ARG A 68 -2.98 5.49 -10.65
C ARG A 68 -2.83 6.05 -9.24
N GLU A 69 -3.64 5.56 -8.31
CA GLU A 69 -3.59 5.98 -6.90
C GLU A 69 -2.25 5.61 -6.25
N THR A 70 -1.71 4.44 -6.55
CA THR A 70 -0.39 3.99 -6.07
C THR A 70 0.72 4.91 -6.58
N THR A 71 0.71 5.24 -7.88
CA THR A 71 1.69 6.17 -8.47
C THR A 71 1.66 7.53 -7.78
N ALA A 72 0.46 8.09 -7.56
CA ALA A 72 0.32 9.37 -6.86
C ALA A 72 0.82 9.29 -5.41
N THR A 73 0.49 8.20 -4.69
CA THR A 73 0.91 7.99 -3.30
C THR A 73 2.44 7.92 -3.18
N LEU A 74 3.10 7.19 -4.09
CA LEU A 74 4.56 7.10 -4.13
C LEU A 74 5.22 8.47 -4.39
N GLN A 75 4.67 9.26 -5.30
CA GLN A 75 5.17 10.62 -5.59
C GLN A 75 5.06 11.55 -4.38
N ILE A 76 3.94 11.50 -3.64
CA ILE A 76 3.74 12.29 -2.42
C ILE A 76 4.75 11.87 -1.34
N ALA A 77 4.97 10.57 -1.17
CA ALA A 77 5.95 10.04 -0.22
C ALA A 77 7.38 10.48 -0.57
N ASP A 78 7.76 10.42 -1.85
CA ASP A 78 9.07 10.88 -2.34
C ASP A 78 9.27 12.38 -2.10
N MET A 79 8.24 13.19 -2.36
CA MET A 79 8.30 14.63 -2.13
C MET A 79 8.42 14.98 -0.66
N HIS A 80 7.66 14.29 0.21
CA HIS A 80 7.74 14.52 1.66
C HIS A 80 9.08 14.04 2.24
N HIS A 81 9.61 12.92 1.75
CA HIS A 81 10.95 12.46 2.14
C HIS A 81 12.04 13.46 1.74
N ALA A 82 11.97 14.00 0.51
CA ALA A 82 12.91 15.02 0.04
C ALA A 82 12.84 16.31 0.89
N TYR A 83 11.64 16.68 1.34
CA TYR A 83 11.44 17.81 2.25
C TYR A 83 12.12 17.57 3.61
N LEU A 84 11.84 16.42 4.24
CA LEU A 84 12.41 16.08 5.56
C LEU A 84 13.94 15.93 5.55
N THR A 85 14.50 15.48 4.44
CA THR A 85 15.96 15.32 4.30
C THR A 85 16.67 16.59 3.86
N GLY A 86 15.94 17.69 3.63
CA GLY A 86 16.49 18.95 3.12
C GLY A 86 16.92 18.91 1.66
N ALA A 87 16.63 17.82 0.94
CA ALA A 87 16.87 17.71 -0.50
C ALA A 87 15.91 18.59 -1.33
N SER A 88 14.78 18.99 -0.74
CA SER A 88 13.79 19.89 -1.33
C SER A 88 13.29 20.89 -0.28
N THR A 89 12.96 22.11 -0.72
CA THR A 89 12.25 23.10 0.10
C THR A 89 10.74 23.04 -0.08
N VAL A 90 10.24 22.19 -0.99
CA VAL A 90 8.82 22.06 -1.29
C VAL A 90 8.16 21.10 -0.30
N HIS A 91 7.32 21.65 0.57
CA HIS A 91 6.48 20.84 1.46
C HIS A 91 5.30 20.25 0.68
N SER A 92 4.97 18.99 0.94
CA SER A 92 3.82 18.34 0.29
C SER A 92 2.44 18.80 0.73
N GLY A 93 2.30 19.61 1.77
CA GLY A 93 1.01 19.96 2.36
C GLY A 93 0.28 18.79 3.04
N HIS A 94 0.83 17.57 2.99
CA HIS A 94 0.27 16.39 3.65
C HIS A 94 0.88 16.19 5.03
N ARG A 95 0.07 15.66 5.95
CA ARG A 95 0.54 15.20 7.26
C ARG A 95 1.23 13.85 7.14
N VAL A 96 2.27 13.63 7.93
CA VAL A 96 3.06 12.39 7.96
C VAL A 96 2.17 11.18 8.21
N GLU A 97 1.24 11.27 9.16
CA GLU A 97 0.37 10.15 9.53
C GLU A 97 -0.53 9.74 8.36
N ASN A 98 -0.98 10.73 7.57
CA ASN A 98 -1.79 10.47 6.38
C ASN A 98 -0.97 9.77 5.30
N ILE A 99 0.28 10.18 5.08
CA ILE A 99 1.18 9.55 4.09
C ILE A 99 1.44 8.10 4.48
N LEU A 100 1.81 7.84 5.73
CA LEU A 100 2.06 6.48 6.22
C LEU A 100 0.80 5.61 6.15
N SER A 101 -0.36 6.17 6.50
CA SER A 101 -1.64 5.48 6.40
C SER A 101 -2.01 5.16 4.95
N GLU A 102 -1.79 6.09 4.01
CA GLU A 102 -2.06 5.86 2.59
C GLU A 102 -1.12 4.79 2.03
N LEU A 103 0.18 4.83 2.36
CA LEU A 103 1.15 3.81 1.95
C LEU A 103 0.70 2.40 2.38
N ASN A 104 0.35 2.23 3.67
CA ASN A 104 -0.15 0.96 4.18
C ASN A 104 -1.46 0.53 3.49
N SER A 105 -2.41 1.46 3.33
CA SER A 105 -3.68 1.16 2.65
C SER A 105 -3.46 0.70 1.20
N ARG A 106 -2.46 1.24 0.48
CA ARG A 106 -2.12 0.75 -0.86
C ARG A 106 -1.49 -0.64 -0.85
N ILE A 107 -0.65 -0.95 0.13
CA ILE A 107 -0.08 -2.30 0.29
C ILE A 107 -1.21 -3.33 0.45
N GLU A 108 -2.16 -3.05 1.35
CA GLU A 108 -3.34 -3.90 1.57
C GLU A 108 -4.20 -4.00 0.31
N ALA A 109 -4.48 -2.88 -0.35
CA ALA A 109 -5.29 -2.88 -1.58
C ALA A 109 -4.66 -3.70 -2.72
N TRP A 110 -3.33 -3.75 -2.82
CA TRP A 110 -2.64 -4.63 -3.76
C TRP A 110 -2.74 -6.11 -3.36
N ALA A 111 -2.72 -6.43 -2.07
CA ALA A 111 -2.98 -7.79 -1.59
C ALA A 111 -4.42 -8.22 -1.95
N ASP A 112 -5.41 -7.39 -1.62
CA ASP A 112 -6.82 -7.63 -1.96
C ASP A 112 -7.05 -7.77 -3.46
N MET A 113 -6.33 -6.97 -4.27
CA MET A 113 -6.43 -7.06 -5.72
C MET A 113 -5.92 -8.40 -6.23
N ARG A 114 -4.80 -8.90 -5.71
CA ARG A 114 -4.27 -10.21 -6.08
C ARG A 114 -5.21 -11.34 -5.67
N GLU A 115 -5.78 -11.29 -4.46
CA GLU A 115 -6.76 -12.28 -4.02
C GLU A 115 -8.02 -12.27 -4.89
N ALA A 116 -8.56 -11.08 -5.17
CA ALA A 116 -9.72 -10.94 -6.05
C ALA A 116 -9.46 -11.47 -7.47
N LEU A 117 -8.23 -11.33 -7.97
CA LEU A 117 -7.84 -11.87 -9.27
C LEU A 117 -7.73 -13.39 -9.25
N VAL A 118 -7.19 -13.99 -8.19
CA VAL A 118 -7.18 -15.45 -8.03
C VAL A 118 -8.61 -16.00 -8.08
N THR A 119 -9.52 -15.44 -7.28
CA THR A 119 -10.93 -15.87 -7.27
C THR A 119 -11.60 -15.66 -8.63
N ALA A 120 -11.33 -14.55 -9.33
CA ALA A 120 -11.89 -14.32 -10.66
C ALA A 120 -11.35 -15.30 -11.71
N MET A 121 -10.06 -15.61 -11.66
CA MET A 121 -9.41 -16.58 -12.52
C MET A 121 -9.94 -18.00 -12.30
N GLU A 122 -10.15 -18.41 -11.04
CA GLU A 122 -10.74 -19.72 -10.69
C GLU A 122 -12.19 -19.84 -11.18
N ASN A 123 -13.00 -18.79 -11.03
CA ASN A 123 -14.38 -18.78 -11.51
C ASN A 123 -14.48 -18.81 -13.04
N GLU A 124 -13.50 -18.27 -13.78
CA GLU A 124 -13.43 -18.45 -15.23
C GLU A 124 -13.05 -19.89 -15.65
N VAL A 125 -12.34 -20.63 -14.80
CA VAL A 125 -11.93 -22.03 -15.05
C VAL A 125 -13.09 -23.02 -14.81
N GLU A 126 -14.18 -22.62 -14.15
CA GLU A 126 -15.41 -23.41 -14.01
C GLU A 126 -16.57 -22.95 -14.94
N PRO A 127 -16.48 -23.06 -16.28
CA PRO A 127 -17.66 -22.89 -17.14
C PRO A 127 -18.57 -24.15 -17.16
N TYR A 128 -18.22 -25.21 -16.41
CA TYR A 128 -18.93 -26.49 -16.39
C TYR A 128 -19.27 -26.92 -14.95
N ARG A 129 -20.35 -26.37 -14.40
CA ARG A 129 -21.08 -27.11 -13.37
C ARG A 129 -21.98 -28.12 -14.07
N GLU A 130 -21.68 -29.41 -13.89
CA GLU A 130 -22.57 -30.50 -14.31
C GLU A 130 -23.88 -30.37 -13.52
N VAL A 131 -24.92 -29.80 -14.15
CA VAL A 131 -26.26 -29.73 -13.55
C VAL A 131 -26.89 -31.11 -13.67
N ILE A 132 -26.79 -31.92 -12.61
CA ILE A 132 -27.52 -33.18 -12.51
C ILE A 132 -28.98 -32.82 -12.16
N ASN A 133 -29.84 -32.81 -13.17
CA ASN A 133 -31.28 -32.69 -12.95
C ASN A 133 -31.78 -33.95 -12.18
N PRO A 134 -32.75 -33.85 -11.25
CA PRO A 134 -33.21 -35.01 -10.46
C PRO A 134 -33.79 -36.17 -11.29
N SER A 135 -34.00 -35.96 -12.60
CA SER A 135 -34.50 -36.93 -13.57
C SER A 135 -33.40 -37.73 -14.29
N GLY A 136 -32.15 -37.72 -13.81
CA GLY A 136 -31.08 -38.61 -14.30
C GLY A 136 -30.56 -38.30 -15.71
N SER A 137 -30.92 -37.17 -16.29
CA SER A 137 -30.42 -36.73 -17.61
C SER A 137 -29.25 -35.79 -17.43
N ARG A 138 -28.01 -36.25 -17.72
CA ARG A 138 -26.84 -35.36 -17.81
C ARG A 138 -27.04 -34.42 -19.00
N ARG A 139 -27.26 -33.14 -18.73
CA ARG A 139 -27.22 -32.09 -19.76
C ARG A 139 -26.11 -31.12 -19.40
N ILE A 140 -25.18 -30.99 -20.34
CA ILE A 140 -24.28 -29.86 -20.41
C ILE A 140 -25.13 -28.69 -20.91
N GLY A 141 -25.36 -27.69 -20.09
CA GLY A 141 -26.18 -26.53 -20.43
C GLY A 141 -25.60 -25.24 -19.89
N PHE A 142 -25.74 -24.16 -20.67
CA PHE A 142 -25.38 -22.82 -20.26
C PHE A 142 -26.49 -22.24 -19.37
N GLN A 143 -26.14 -21.73 -18.19
CA GLN A 143 -27.05 -20.89 -17.41
C GLN A 143 -26.84 -19.42 -17.82
N THR A 144 -27.82 -18.86 -18.52
CA THR A 144 -27.98 -17.40 -18.64
C THR A 144 -28.96 -16.95 -17.58
N PHE A 145 -28.56 -15.97 -16.75
CA PHE A 145 -29.43 -15.31 -15.77
C PHE A 145 -30.52 -14.50 -16.46
#